data_AF-A0A7K9SY27-F1
#
_entry.id   AF-A0A7K9SY27-F1
#
_cell.length_a   1.000
_cell.length_b   1.000
_cell.length_c   1.000
_cell.angle_alpha   90.00
_cell.angle_beta   90.00
_cell.angle_gamma   90.00
#
_symmetry.space_group_name_H-M   'P 1'
#
loop_
_entity.id
_entity.type
_entity.pdbx_description
1 polymer ?
#
loop_
_entity_poly.entity_id
_entity_poly.type
_entity_poly.pdbx_seq_one_letter_code
_entity_poly.pdbx_strand_id
1 'polypeptide(L)'
;GNMSFSCLEPQMVPVTFLSSSSYLALPGTPGQGEIFISFQFRTWNKEGLLLFSKLHKASGGFHLYLSDGKIKISLHKPGRALSDITGGAGLNDGQWHSVSFSAKRNRISIIVDNDVTSSAHASTPLQIFSGDSFYFGGCPSSGNISGCNNSFGGFQGCMRLISIGNKEVDMISIQKSGFGSFSDLQIDLCGIIDRCLPNYCEHGGECSQSWNSFYCNCANTGYEGATCHYPIYEPSCEAYKHRGNTSGFYNIDSDGSGPLRPFLVYCNMTDSTWTIVQHNNTNLTRVKSANRQNAHTAFFKYSASLDQLQATINHAEHCEQELAYHCKKSRLLDKLDGMPLSWWIGRTNETQTYWGGSLPAVQKCACGLEGTCIDSQHYCNCDADRDEWTNDTGFLSYKDHLPVTEIVITDTDRPNSEAAYKLGPLLCHGDRTFWNSASFNTETSYLHFPTFHGELSADVSFFFKTTVSSGVFLENLGIQDFIRIEL
;
A
#
# COMPACT_ATOMS: atom_id res chain seq x y z
N GLY A 1 -0.77 -8.11 67.56
CA GLY A 1 0.00 -7.74 66.36
C GLY A 1 -0.50 -8.58 65.21
N ASN A 2 -0.90 -7.95 64.11
CA ASN A 2 -1.32 -8.66 62.90
C ASN A 2 -0.12 -8.73 61.95
N MET A 3 0.36 -9.94 61.68
CA MET A 3 1.30 -10.22 60.59
C MET A 3 0.49 -10.42 59.31
N SER A 4 0.62 -9.51 58.35
CA SER A 4 0.11 -9.71 56.98
C SER A 4 1.18 -10.40 56.15
N PHE A 5 0.88 -11.58 55.62
CA PHE A 5 1.67 -12.21 54.56
C PHE A 5 1.13 -11.72 53.22
N SER A 6 1.92 -10.95 52.48
CA SER A 6 1.69 -10.68 51.06
C SER A 6 2.47 -11.71 50.24
N CYS A 7 1.79 -12.42 49.33
CA CYS A 7 2.47 -13.10 48.24
C CYS A 7 2.91 -12.02 47.26
N LEU A 8 4.22 -11.76 47.21
CA LEU A 8 4.80 -11.02 46.09
C LEU A 8 4.74 -11.96 44.87
N GLU A 9 4.01 -11.58 43.84
CA GLU A 9 4.12 -12.26 42.55
C GLU A 9 5.59 -12.17 42.08
N PRO A 10 6.19 -13.27 41.63
CA PRO A 10 7.56 -13.25 41.14
C PRO A 10 7.68 -12.28 39.95
N GLN A 11 8.66 -11.39 40.02
CA GLN A 11 8.92 -10.42 38.96
C GLN A 11 9.36 -11.17 37.69
N MET A 12 8.60 -11.03 36.61
CA MET A 12 8.97 -11.59 35.31
C MET A 12 10.03 -10.72 34.65
N VAL A 13 11.28 -11.18 34.67
CA VAL A 13 12.43 -10.46 34.10
C VAL A 13 12.72 -11.01 32.70
N PRO A 14 12.37 -10.30 31.61
CA PRO A 14 12.70 -10.73 30.27
C PRO A 14 14.18 -10.47 29.95
N VAL A 15 14.67 -11.12 28.91
CA VAL A 15 15.98 -10.85 28.31
C VAL A 15 15.84 -10.65 26.81
N THR A 16 16.49 -9.63 26.26
CA THR A 16 16.57 -9.36 24.83
C THR A 16 17.90 -9.86 24.27
N PHE A 17 17.84 -10.60 23.16
CA PHE A 17 18.98 -11.00 22.35
C PHE A 17 19.15 -9.97 21.22
N LEU A 18 20.20 -9.15 21.31
CA LEU A 18 20.38 -7.94 20.50
C LEU A 18 20.94 -8.24 19.09
N SER A 19 21.69 -9.32 18.93
CA SER A 19 22.41 -9.66 17.70
C SER A 19 22.25 -11.15 17.37
N SER A 20 22.50 -11.53 16.12
CA SER A 20 22.55 -12.95 15.72
C SER A 20 23.74 -13.72 16.30
N SER A 21 24.60 -13.06 17.08
CA SER A 21 25.66 -13.69 17.88
C SER A 21 25.35 -13.71 19.38
N SER A 22 24.22 -13.14 19.80
CA SER A 22 23.78 -13.17 21.20
C SER A 22 23.55 -14.61 21.65
N TYR A 23 23.96 -14.91 22.89
CA TYR A 23 23.68 -16.21 23.50
C TYR A 23 23.59 -16.09 25.02
N LEU A 24 22.88 -17.04 25.63
CA LEU A 24 22.83 -17.26 27.06
C LEU A 24 23.16 -18.73 27.36
N ALA A 25 24.31 -18.98 27.98
CA ALA A 25 24.73 -20.32 28.40
C ALA A 25 24.34 -20.57 29.87
N LEU A 26 23.52 -21.59 30.10
CA LEU A 26 23.05 -22.00 31.42
C LEU A 26 23.52 -23.42 31.76
N PRO A 27 23.86 -23.69 33.03
CA PRO A 27 24.29 -25.01 33.45
C PRO A 27 23.15 -26.04 33.41
N GLY A 28 23.47 -27.25 32.95
CA GLY A 28 22.59 -28.41 33.00
C GLY A 28 22.94 -29.36 34.14
N THR A 29 22.10 -30.39 34.34
CA THR A 29 22.40 -31.50 35.26
C THR A 29 22.70 -32.75 34.43
N PRO A 30 23.97 -33.09 34.19
CA PRO A 30 24.32 -34.13 33.25
C PRO A 30 23.90 -35.52 33.71
N GLY A 31 23.55 -36.38 32.74
CA GLY A 31 23.24 -37.78 33.01
C GLY A 31 21.81 -38.06 33.48
N GLN A 32 20.95 -37.05 33.66
CA GLN A 32 19.52 -37.25 33.87
C GLN A 32 18.87 -37.90 32.64
N GLY A 33 17.99 -38.90 32.86
CA GLY A 33 17.31 -39.65 31.79
C GLY A 33 16.11 -38.93 31.16
N GLU A 34 15.90 -37.67 31.53
CA GLU A 34 14.88 -36.80 30.96
C GLU A 34 15.43 -35.37 30.83
N ILE A 35 14.92 -34.65 29.83
CA ILE A 35 15.14 -33.23 29.62
C ILE A 35 13.77 -32.58 29.58
N PHE A 36 13.56 -31.57 30.40
CA PHE A 36 12.37 -30.73 30.37
C PHE A 36 12.83 -29.28 30.39
N ILE A 37 12.44 -28.51 29.38
CA ILE A 37 12.82 -27.11 29.24
C ILE A 37 11.59 -26.35 28.81
N SER A 38 11.25 -25.27 29.51
CA SER A 38 10.21 -24.35 29.08
C SER A 38 10.71 -22.92 29.03
N PHE A 39 10.19 -22.13 28.10
CA PHE A 39 10.43 -20.69 28.06
C PHE A 39 9.31 -20.02 27.26
N GLN A 40 9.18 -18.71 27.42
CA GLN A 40 8.43 -17.89 26.48
C GLN A 40 9.40 -17.10 25.61
N PHE A 41 9.06 -16.91 24.34
CA PHE A 41 9.81 -16.05 23.43
C PHE A 41 8.86 -15.15 22.62
N ARG A 42 9.40 -14.05 22.11
CA ARG A 42 8.77 -13.24 21.07
C ARG A 42 9.79 -12.65 20.12
N THR A 43 9.45 -12.59 18.84
CA THR A 43 10.34 -12.09 17.78
C THR A 43 9.53 -11.66 16.56
N TRP A 44 10.16 -10.88 15.68
CA TRP A 44 9.69 -10.60 14.33
C TRP A 44 10.40 -11.44 13.27
N ASN A 45 11.52 -12.10 13.62
CA ASN A 45 12.28 -12.91 12.68
C ASN A 45 11.59 -14.25 12.43
N LYS A 46 11.58 -14.71 11.18
CA LYS A 46 11.06 -16.04 10.79
C LYS A 46 12.02 -17.19 11.08
N GLU A 47 13.31 -16.88 11.26
CA GLU A 47 14.40 -17.83 11.48
C GLU A 47 15.18 -17.45 12.75
N GLY A 48 15.75 -18.45 13.43
CA GLY A 48 16.68 -18.23 14.54
C GLY A 48 16.82 -19.41 15.49
N LEU A 49 18.05 -19.67 15.96
CA LEU A 49 18.34 -20.71 16.94
C LEU A 49 17.79 -20.31 18.33
N LEU A 50 16.79 -21.03 18.83
CA LEU A 50 16.21 -20.77 20.15
C LEU A 50 17.01 -21.45 21.26
N LEU A 51 17.40 -22.71 21.06
CA LEU A 51 18.09 -23.51 22.07
C LEU A 51 18.97 -24.60 21.43
N PHE A 52 20.17 -24.77 21.96
CA PHE A 52 21.08 -25.88 21.66
C PHE A 52 21.58 -26.56 22.93
N SER A 53 21.76 -27.88 22.88
CA SER A 53 22.54 -28.59 23.89
C SER A 53 23.16 -29.88 23.35
N LYS A 54 24.36 -30.19 23.84
CA LYS A 54 25.05 -31.46 23.61
C LYS A 54 24.61 -32.47 24.68
N LEU A 55 24.21 -33.66 24.25
CA LEU A 55 23.79 -34.73 25.14
C LEU A 55 24.99 -35.47 25.74
N HIS A 56 24.83 -35.96 26.98
CA HIS A 56 25.88 -36.68 27.70
C HIS A 56 26.16 -38.09 27.10
N LYS A 57 27.35 -38.67 27.36
CA LYS A 57 27.78 -40.00 26.88
C LYS A 57 27.70 -40.23 25.35
N ALA A 58 28.12 -39.24 24.55
CA ALA A 58 28.11 -39.32 23.08
C ALA A 58 26.71 -39.60 22.48
N SER A 59 25.65 -39.23 23.21
CA SER A 59 24.26 -39.43 22.76
C SER A 59 23.84 -38.47 21.64
N GLY A 60 24.70 -37.52 21.26
CA GLY A 60 24.45 -36.55 20.21
C GLY A 60 24.25 -35.13 20.74
N GLY A 61 23.40 -34.36 20.07
CA GLY A 61 22.95 -33.02 20.47
C GLY A 61 21.60 -32.70 19.83
N PHE A 62 20.98 -31.60 20.24
CA PHE A 62 19.75 -31.11 19.60
C PHE A 62 19.79 -29.61 19.38
N HIS A 63 19.12 -29.17 18.31
CA HIS A 63 18.82 -27.77 18.02
C HIS A 63 17.30 -27.60 18.04
N LEU A 64 16.83 -26.61 18.78
CA LEU A 64 15.47 -26.09 18.70
C LEU A 64 15.57 -24.70 18.07
N TYR A 65 14.92 -24.50 16.94
CA TYR A 65 15.06 -23.29 16.14
C TYR A 65 13.72 -22.90 15.51
N LEU A 66 13.59 -21.62 15.19
CA LEU A 66 12.49 -21.10 14.40
C LEU A 66 12.84 -21.22 12.92
N SER A 67 11.89 -21.66 12.10
CA SER A 67 12.00 -21.67 10.65
C SER A 67 10.65 -21.49 9.98
N ASP A 68 10.55 -20.49 9.10
CA ASP A 68 9.31 -20.00 8.49
C ASP A 68 8.21 -19.73 9.54
N GLY A 69 8.59 -19.15 10.68
CA GLY A 69 7.66 -18.85 11.79
C GLY A 69 7.14 -20.09 12.52
N LYS A 70 7.73 -21.27 12.32
CA LYS A 70 7.40 -22.53 12.99
C LYS A 70 8.56 -22.99 13.84
N ILE A 71 8.30 -23.62 14.99
CA ILE A 71 9.36 -24.23 15.80
C ILE A 71 9.71 -25.58 15.20
N LYS A 72 11.00 -25.82 15.00
CA LYS A 72 11.56 -27.09 14.56
C LYS A 72 12.60 -27.58 15.56
N ILE A 73 12.67 -28.88 15.76
CA ILE A 73 13.77 -29.52 16.48
C ILE A 73 14.50 -30.47 15.57
N SER A 74 15.83 -30.43 15.60
CA SER A 74 16.68 -31.39 14.92
C SER A 74 17.58 -32.09 15.93
N LEU A 75 17.58 -33.43 15.91
CA LEU A 75 18.44 -34.26 16.77
C LEU A 75 19.62 -34.82 15.96
N HIS A 76 20.83 -34.47 16.38
CA HIS A 76 22.06 -34.98 15.77
C HIS A 76 22.58 -36.15 16.58
N LYS A 77 22.56 -37.37 16.03
CA LYS A 77 23.24 -38.54 16.59
C LYS A 77 24.20 -39.13 15.56
N PRO A 78 25.43 -39.54 15.92
CA PRO A 78 26.34 -40.19 14.98
C PRO A 78 25.68 -41.43 14.36
N GLY A 79 25.60 -41.48 13.03
CA GLY A 79 25.11 -42.65 12.27
C GLY A 79 23.59 -42.82 12.15
N ARG A 80 22.75 -41.80 12.46
CA ARG A 80 21.30 -41.84 12.23
C ARG A 80 20.78 -40.59 11.54
N ALA A 81 19.72 -40.75 10.75
CA ALA A 81 19.00 -39.65 10.12
C ALA A 81 18.35 -38.71 11.16
N LEU A 82 18.32 -37.42 10.83
CA LEU A 82 17.68 -36.36 11.62
C LEU A 82 16.18 -36.66 11.74
N SER A 83 15.64 -36.58 12.96
CA SER A 83 14.20 -36.55 13.19
C SER A 83 13.79 -35.10 13.42
N ASP A 84 13.20 -34.48 12.40
CA ASP A 84 12.68 -33.12 12.51
C ASP A 84 11.24 -33.15 13.01
N ILE A 85 10.97 -32.51 14.15
CA ILE A 85 9.61 -32.32 14.66
C ILE A 85 9.27 -30.84 14.51
N THR A 86 8.11 -30.53 13.93
CA THR A 86 7.64 -29.16 13.71
C THR A 86 6.40 -28.87 14.54
N GLY A 87 6.33 -27.73 15.23
CA GLY A 87 5.18 -27.29 16.03
C GLY A 87 4.89 -25.79 15.88
N GLY A 88 3.62 -25.42 16.03
CA GLY A 88 3.12 -24.05 15.85
C GLY A 88 3.22 -23.51 14.41
N ALA A 89 2.73 -22.28 14.21
CA ALA A 89 2.87 -21.51 12.97
C ALA A 89 2.66 -20.01 13.24
N GLY A 90 3.34 -19.16 12.47
CA GLY A 90 3.20 -17.70 12.59
C GLY A 90 3.74 -17.13 13.91
N LEU A 91 4.69 -17.81 14.57
CA LEU A 91 5.20 -17.47 15.89
C LEU A 91 6.16 -16.24 15.90
N ASN A 92 6.20 -15.51 14.80
CA ASN A 92 7.02 -14.33 14.56
C ASN A 92 6.14 -13.06 14.44
N ASP A 93 5.06 -13.00 15.21
CA ASP A 93 4.03 -11.96 15.22
C ASP A 93 4.28 -10.86 16.29
N GLY A 94 5.46 -10.89 16.92
CA GLY A 94 5.82 -9.96 17.99
C GLY A 94 5.11 -10.20 19.33
N GLN A 95 4.28 -11.25 19.45
CA GLN A 95 3.61 -11.65 20.68
C GLN A 95 4.40 -12.72 21.43
N TRP A 96 4.11 -12.86 22.73
CA TRP A 96 4.72 -13.87 23.58
C TRP A 96 4.12 -15.25 23.29
N HIS A 97 4.95 -16.18 22.83
CA HIS A 97 4.62 -17.58 22.69
C HIS A 97 5.34 -18.42 23.73
N SER A 98 4.66 -19.43 24.27
CA SER A 98 5.24 -20.39 25.21
C SER A 98 5.68 -21.67 24.51
N VAL A 99 6.85 -22.17 24.88
CA VAL A 99 7.43 -23.39 24.33
C VAL A 99 7.80 -24.30 25.48
N SER A 100 7.31 -25.54 25.44
CA SER A 100 7.69 -26.59 26.38
C SER A 100 8.25 -27.79 25.61
N PHE A 101 9.55 -28.01 25.77
CA PHE A 101 10.28 -29.12 25.21
C PHE A 101 10.49 -30.21 26.26
N SER A 102 10.09 -31.44 25.95
CA SER A 102 10.34 -32.60 26.78
C SER A 102 10.90 -33.75 25.96
N ALA A 103 12.00 -34.32 26.43
CA ALA A 103 12.63 -35.49 25.85
C ALA A 103 12.90 -36.52 26.95
N LYS A 104 12.25 -37.68 26.82
CA LYS A 104 12.40 -38.84 27.70
C LYS A 104 12.63 -40.09 26.87
N ARG A 105 12.91 -41.22 27.52
CA ARG A 105 13.14 -42.50 26.83
C ARG A 105 12.06 -42.76 25.78
N ASN A 106 12.50 -42.87 24.53
CA ASN A 106 11.67 -43.12 23.36
C ASN A 106 10.55 -42.10 23.06
N ARG A 107 10.53 -40.91 23.70
CA ARG A 107 9.50 -39.90 23.44
C ARG A 107 10.07 -38.50 23.46
N ILE A 108 9.83 -37.77 22.38
CA ILE A 108 10.14 -36.35 22.25
C ILE A 108 8.83 -35.61 22.03
N SER A 109 8.61 -34.52 22.75
CA SER A 109 7.41 -33.70 22.64
C SER A 109 7.75 -32.21 22.71
N ILE A 110 7.19 -31.44 21.79
CA ILE A 110 7.15 -29.98 21.82
C ILE A 110 5.69 -29.58 21.98
N ILE A 111 5.41 -28.67 22.90
CA ILE A 111 4.10 -28.05 23.08
C ILE A 111 4.31 -26.54 22.91
N VAL A 112 3.48 -25.92 22.07
CA VAL A 112 3.48 -24.48 21.80
C VAL A 112 2.16 -23.91 22.31
N ASP A 113 2.21 -22.80 23.05
CA ASP A 113 1.03 -22.08 23.57
C ASP A 113 0.04 -22.89 24.41
N ASN A 114 0.54 -23.93 25.08
CA ASN A 114 -0.26 -24.92 25.80
C ASN A 114 -1.37 -25.57 24.94
N ASP A 115 -1.26 -25.45 23.62
CA ASP A 115 -2.19 -26.01 22.66
C ASP A 115 -1.68 -27.38 22.20
N VAL A 116 -2.48 -28.41 22.48
CA VAL A 116 -2.18 -29.80 22.11
C VAL A 116 -2.34 -30.03 20.61
N THR A 117 -3.04 -29.15 19.88
CA THR A 117 -3.15 -29.25 18.42
C THR A 117 -1.93 -28.68 17.69
N SER A 118 -1.26 -27.71 18.33
CA SER A 118 0.03 -27.16 17.89
C SER A 118 1.24 -27.95 18.42
N SER A 119 1.00 -29.00 19.22
CA SER A 119 2.03 -29.86 19.78
C SER A 119 2.47 -30.93 18.78
N ALA A 120 3.74 -31.33 18.89
CA ALA A 120 4.31 -32.31 17.99
C ALA A 120 5.11 -33.34 18.79
N HIS A 121 4.95 -34.61 18.41
CA HIS A 121 5.43 -35.75 19.18
C HIS A 121 6.11 -36.76 18.26
N ALA A 122 7.27 -37.27 18.65
CA ALA A 122 7.96 -38.35 17.96
C ALA A 122 8.32 -39.48 18.92
N SER A 123 8.11 -40.71 18.47
CA SER A 123 8.52 -41.93 19.17
C SER A 123 9.74 -42.52 18.49
N THR A 124 10.92 -42.02 18.84
CA THR A 124 12.21 -42.49 18.28
C THR A 124 12.95 -43.34 19.30
N PRO A 125 13.44 -44.56 18.96
CA PRO A 125 14.21 -45.39 19.88
C PRO A 125 15.55 -44.72 20.23
N LEU A 126 15.54 -43.89 21.27
CA LEU A 126 16.63 -43.03 21.70
C LEU A 126 16.71 -43.04 23.22
N GLN A 127 17.91 -43.29 23.74
CA GLN A 127 18.27 -42.95 25.11
C GLN A 127 18.88 -41.55 25.09
N ILE A 128 18.28 -40.64 25.84
CA ILE A 128 18.70 -39.25 25.95
C ILE A 128 19.17 -39.05 27.37
N PHE A 129 20.37 -38.49 27.51
CA PHE A 129 20.93 -38.09 28.78
C PHE A 129 21.21 -36.59 28.71
N SER A 130 20.64 -35.84 29.65
CA SER A 130 20.84 -34.39 29.77
C SER A 130 22.33 -34.04 29.77
N GLY A 131 22.67 -32.91 29.14
CA GLY A 131 24.02 -32.40 28.98
C GLY A 131 24.49 -31.49 30.12
N ASP A 132 25.71 -30.99 29.99
CA ASP A 132 26.34 -30.09 30.97
C ASP A 132 25.88 -28.63 30.81
N SER A 133 25.41 -28.24 29.62
CA SER A 133 25.07 -26.84 29.31
C SER A 133 23.97 -26.72 28.26
N PHE A 134 23.17 -25.67 28.41
CA PHE A 134 22.10 -25.27 27.51
C PHE A 134 22.38 -23.87 26.98
N TYR A 135 22.40 -23.71 25.66
CA TYR A 135 22.70 -22.45 24.99
C TYR A 135 21.43 -21.90 24.38
N PHE A 136 20.92 -20.80 24.91
CA PHE A 136 19.74 -20.10 24.40
C PHE A 136 20.17 -19.00 23.44
N GLY A 137 19.38 -18.83 22.37
CA GLY A 137 19.48 -17.76 21.39
C GLY A 137 20.66 -17.82 20.41
N GLY A 138 21.73 -18.53 20.73
CA GLY A 138 22.89 -18.63 19.85
C GLY A 138 24.03 -19.44 20.44
N CYS A 139 25.11 -19.54 19.67
CA CYS A 139 26.34 -20.23 20.06
C CYS A 139 27.50 -19.23 20.27
N PRO A 140 28.39 -19.44 21.27
CA PRO A 140 29.60 -18.65 21.44
C PRO A 140 30.55 -18.79 20.25
N SER A 141 31.07 -17.67 19.73
CA SER A 141 32.01 -17.66 18.59
C SER A 141 33.42 -18.13 18.95
N SER A 142 33.84 -18.00 20.21
CA SER A 142 35.21 -18.26 20.68
C SER A 142 35.39 -19.60 21.40
N GLY A 143 34.33 -20.40 21.51
CA GLY A 143 34.37 -21.75 22.09
C GLY A 143 34.14 -22.79 21.00
N ASN A 144 35.08 -23.72 20.82
CA ASN A 144 34.94 -24.84 19.89
C ASN A 144 33.90 -25.86 20.43
N ILE A 145 32.64 -25.46 20.53
CA ILE A 145 31.55 -26.32 20.96
C ILE A 145 31.10 -27.14 19.75
N SER A 146 31.64 -28.34 19.65
CA SER A 146 31.36 -29.29 18.56
C SER A 146 29.84 -29.42 18.33
N GLY A 147 29.37 -28.95 17.17
CA GLY A 147 27.97 -29.06 16.76
C GLY A 147 27.05 -27.93 17.21
N CYS A 148 27.52 -26.93 17.97
CA CYS A 148 26.79 -25.67 18.18
C CYS A 148 27.22 -24.70 17.07
N ASN A 149 26.32 -24.36 16.17
CA ASN A 149 26.56 -23.29 15.20
C ASN A 149 25.27 -22.50 14.96
N ASN A 150 25.43 -21.26 14.50
CA ASN A 150 24.29 -20.42 14.12
C ASN A 150 23.91 -20.69 12.64
N SER A 151 23.91 -21.96 12.22
CA SER A 151 23.56 -22.32 10.82
C SER A 151 22.11 -21.98 10.48
N PHE A 152 21.25 -21.84 11.50
CA PHE A 152 19.87 -21.37 11.41
C PHE A 152 19.72 -19.85 11.71
N GLY A 153 20.85 -19.11 11.76
CA GLY A 153 20.91 -17.77 12.32
C GLY A 153 20.82 -17.76 13.86
N GLY A 154 21.37 -16.73 14.51
CA GLY A 154 21.11 -16.51 15.94
C GLY A 154 19.76 -15.83 16.15
N PHE A 155 19.10 -16.17 17.25
CA PHE A 155 17.85 -15.56 17.64
C PHE A 155 18.05 -14.09 18.02
N GLN A 156 17.16 -13.25 17.50
CA GLN A 156 16.99 -11.88 17.93
C GLN A 156 15.54 -11.70 18.34
N GLY A 157 15.32 -11.14 19.52
CA GLY A 157 14.01 -11.13 20.16
C GLY A 157 14.15 -11.23 21.66
N CYS A 158 13.07 -11.60 22.34
CA CYS A 158 13.07 -11.69 23.78
C CYS A 158 12.74 -13.09 24.27
N MET A 159 13.27 -13.45 25.43
CA MET A 159 12.85 -14.63 26.19
C MET A 159 12.51 -14.27 27.63
N ARG A 160 11.62 -15.05 28.25
CA ARG A 160 11.31 -14.97 29.69
C ARG A 160 10.81 -16.33 30.21
N LEU A 161 10.65 -16.46 31.53
CA LEU A 161 10.14 -17.68 32.17
C LEU A 161 10.93 -18.93 31.76
N ILE A 162 12.27 -18.81 31.66
CA ILE A 162 13.13 -19.91 31.28
C ILE A 162 13.22 -20.90 32.45
N SER A 163 12.92 -22.17 32.20
CA SER A 163 13.04 -23.25 33.16
C SER A 163 13.88 -24.40 32.59
N ILE A 164 14.70 -25.02 33.45
CA ILE A 164 15.48 -26.21 33.13
C ILE A 164 15.17 -27.25 34.21
N GLY A 165 14.52 -28.34 33.81
CA GLY A 165 13.88 -29.27 34.74
C GLY A 165 12.80 -28.56 35.56
N ASN A 166 12.86 -28.70 36.88
CA ASN A 166 11.93 -28.05 37.80
C ASN A 166 12.48 -26.73 38.38
N LYS A 167 13.54 -26.17 37.79
CA LYS A 167 14.19 -24.94 38.27
C LYS A 167 13.95 -23.82 37.27
N GLU A 168 13.28 -22.76 37.74
CA GLU A 168 13.19 -21.50 37.02
C GLU A 168 14.52 -20.73 37.13
N VAL A 169 14.89 -20.07 36.05
CA VAL A 169 16.14 -19.34 35.92
C VAL A 169 15.92 -17.89 36.38
N ASP A 170 16.58 -17.50 37.47
CA ASP A 170 16.60 -16.11 37.92
C ASP A 170 17.61 -15.28 37.11
N MET A 171 17.09 -14.49 36.16
CA MET A 171 17.90 -13.62 35.30
C MET A 171 18.68 -12.53 36.05
N ILE A 172 18.14 -12.04 37.17
CA ILE A 172 18.81 -11.02 38.00
C ILE A 172 20.04 -11.64 38.65
N SER A 173 19.93 -12.89 39.11
CA SER A 173 21.05 -13.61 39.70
C SER A 173 22.18 -13.82 38.67
N ILE A 174 21.86 -14.12 37.41
CA ILE A 174 22.85 -14.32 36.34
C ILE A 174 23.67 -13.04 36.10
N GLN A 175 22.99 -11.88 36.07
CA GLN A 175 23.66 -10.59 35.90
C GLN A 175 24.59 -10.26 37.08
N LYS A 176 24.17 -10.56 38.31
CA LYS A 176 24.91 -10.19 39.54
C LYS A 176 26.05 -11.15 39.89
N SER A 177 25.88 -12.44 39.60
CA SER A 177 26.74 -13.49 40.13
C SER A 177 27.78 -14.02 39.13
N GLY A 178 27.71 -13.64 37.86
CA GLY A 178 28.60 -14.17 36.82
C GLY A 178 28.44 -15.68 36.57
N PHE A 179 27.35 -16.30 37.05
CA PHE A 179 27.08 -17.74 36.97
C PHE A 179 26.65 -18.26 35.57
N GLY A 180 26.73 -17.41 34.53
CA GLY A 180 26.42 -17.77 33.16
C GLY A 180 27.32 -17.02 32.19
N SER A 181 27.66 -17.67 31.07
CA SER A 181 28.38 -17.02 29.96
C SER A 181 27.33 -16.51 28.98
N PHE A 182 27.34 -15.21 28.72
CA PHE A 182 26.42 -14.58 27.77
C PHE A 182 27.12 -13.49 26.96
N SER A 183 26.55 -13.14 25.81
CA SER A 183 27.03 -12.06 24.94
C SER A 183 25.83 -11.30 24.37
N ASP A 184 25.97 -9.97 24.25
CA ASP A 184 24.99 -9.08 23.61
C ASP A 184 23.55 -9.27 24.11
N LEU A 185 23.36 -9.35 25.44
CA LEU A 185 22.05 -9.47 26.06
C LEU A 185 21.67 -8.19 26.82
N GLN A 186 20.39 -7.83 26.75
CA GLN A 186 19.80 -6.82 27.62
C GLN A 186 18.80 -7.49 28.57
N ILE A 187 19.12 -7.52 29.86
CA ILE A 187 18.31 -8.15 30.91
C ILE A 187 17.34 -7.11 31.48
N ASP A 188 16.15 -7.57 31.89
CA ASP A 188 15.05 -6.78 32.47
C ASP A 188 14.35 -5.83 31.49
N LEU A 189 14.64 -5.98 30.20
CA LEU A 189 13.92 -5.27 29.13
C LEU A 189 13.66 -6.21 27.96
N CYS A 190 12.49 -6.05 27.35
CA CYS A 190 12.23 -6.59 26.03
C CYS A 190 12.10 -5.47 24.98
N GLY A 191 13.18 -5.25 24.22
CA GLY A 191 13.34 -4.13 23.30
C GLY A 191 13.00 -4.43 21.83
N ILE A 192 12.03 -5.31 21.53
CA ILE A 192 11.57 -5.46 20.14
C ILE A 192 10.81 -4.19 19.71
N ILE A 193 11.02 -3.74 18.48
CA ILE A 193 10.36 -2.56 17.90
C ILE A 193 9.42 -3.04 16.81
N ASP A 194 8.17 -2.58 16.84
CA ASP A 194 7.22 -2.76 15.75
C ASP A 194 7.46 -1.67 14.68
N ARG A 195 8.03 -2.05 13.55
CA ARG A 195 8.35 -1.19 12.41
C ARG A 195 7.20 -1.05 11.42
N CYS A 196 6.14 -1.84 11.58
CA CYS A 196 4.92 -1.69 10.80
C CYS A 196 3.92 -0.73 11.47
N LEU A 197 4.28 -0.12 12.61
CA LEU A 197 3.48 0.87 13.32
C LEU A 197 4.30 2.14 13.63
N PRO A 198 3.99 3.29 12.99
CA PRO A 198 3.00 3.47 11.93
C PRO A 198 3.37 2.71 10.65
N ASN A 199 2.38 2.36 9.83
CA ASN A 199 2.63 1.64 8.58
C ASN A 199 3.18 2.60 7.52
N TYR A 200 4.43 2.38 7.11
CA TYR A 200 5.11 3.15 6.07
C TYR A 200 4.83 2.63 4.66
N CYS A 201 4.13 1.52 4.50
CA CYS A 201 3.70 1.01 3.20
C CYS A 201 2.51 1.81 2.69
N GLU A 202 2.75 2.62 1.66
CA GLU A 202 1.75 3.48 1.05
C GLU A 202 0.79 2.69 0.14
N HIS A 203 -0.28 3.35 -0.30
CA HIS A 203 -1.26 2.83 -1.28
C HIS A 203 -1.87 1.45 -0.95
N GLY A 204 -1.93 1.11 0.33
CA GLY A 204 -2.48 -0.16 0.82
C GLY A 204 -1.53 -1.35 0.72
N GLY A 205 -0.22 -1.11 0.59
CA GLY A 205 0.79 -2.17 0.67
C GLY A 205 0.77 -2.91 2.01
N GLU A 206 1.00 -4.22 1.97
CA GLU A 206 1.04 -5.07 3.16
C GLU A 206 2.43 -4.99 3.80
N CYS A 207 2.48 -4.61 5.09
CA CYS A 207 3.73 -4.50 5.83
C CYS A 207 4.10 -5.83 6.49
N SER A 208 5.36 -6.23 6.34
CA SER A 208 6.00 -7.30 7.09
C SER A 208 7.32 -6.79 7.67
N GLN A 209 7.84 -7.43 8.73
CA GLN A 209 9.02 -6.92 9.42
C GLN A 209 9.95 -8.02 9.95
N SER A 210 11.17 -7.60 10.25
CA SER A 210 12.21 -8.36 10.93
C SER A 210 12.76 -7.54 12.10
N TRP A 211 13.77 -8.08 12.78
CA TRP A 211 14.48 -7.38 13.85
C TRP A 211 15.08 -6.04 13.40
N ASN A 212 15.58 -5.94 12.16
CA ASN A 212 16.34 -4.78 11.68
C ASN A 212 15.59 -3.94 10.65
N SER A 213 14.57 -4.47 9.98
CA SER A 213 13.95 -3.82 8.83
C SER A 213 12.45 -4.13 8.73
N PHE A 214 11.79 -3.45 7.80
CA PHE A 214 10.44 -3.74 7.36
C PHE A 214 10.42 -3.84 5.83
N TYR A 215 9.39 -4.49 5.31
CA TYR A 215 9.24 -4.77 3.89
C TYR A 215 7.79 -4.55 3.51
N CYS A 216 7.57 -3.82 2.42
CA CYS A 216 6.25 -3.60 1.86
C CYS A 216 6.02 -4.54 0.68
N ASN A 217 4.91 -5.25 0.72
CA ASN A 217 4.40 -5.97 -0.44
C ASN A 217 3.50 -5.04 -1.25
N CYS A 218 4.00 -4.56 -2.38
CA CYS A 218 3.28 -3.66 -3.28
C CYS A 218 2.47 -4.41 -4.36
N ALA A 219 2.36 -5.74 -4.28
CA ALA A 219 1.60 -6.50 -5.25
C ALA A 219 0.12 -6.04 -5.25
N ASN A 220 -0.42 -5.86 -6.46
CA ASN A 220 -1.81 -5.44 -6.70
C ASN A 220 -2.18 -4.05 -6.14
N THR A 221 -1.22 -3.19 -5.80
CA THR A 221 -1.51 -1.80 -5.43
C THR A 221 -1.50 -0.86 -6.64
N GLY A 222 -0.77 -1.21 -7.70
CA GLY A 222 -0.48 -0.31 -8.82
C GLY A 222 0.76 0.56 -8.60
N TYR A 223 1.50 0.30 -7.52
CA TYR A 223 2.69 1.05 -7.11
C TYR A 223 3.89 0.13 -6.87
N GLU A 224 5.09 0.72 -6.90
CA GLU A 224 6.37 0.07 -6.69
C GLU A 224 7.30 0.89 -5.78
N GLY A 225 8.51 0.36 -5.56
CA GLY A 225 9.49 0.90 -4.62
C GLY A 225 9.39 0.29 -3.22
N ALA A 226 10.36 0.63 -2.35
CA ALA A 226 10.49 0.03 -1.02
C ALA A 226 9.27 0.25 -0.11
N THR A 227 8.55 1.35 -0.31
CA THR A 227 7.35 1.75 0.46
C THR A 227 6.09 1.85 -0.40
N CYS A 228 6.11 1.31 -1.62
CA CYS A 228 5.00 1.42 -2.58
C CYS A 228 4.64 2.87 -2.93
N HIS A 229 5.63 3.77 -3.00
CA HIS A 229 5.43 5.20 -3.24
C HIS A 229 5.27 5.54 -4.74
N TYR A 230 5.90 4.78 -5.63
CA TYR A 230 6.03 5.15 -7.03
C TYR A 230 4.94 4.51 -7.89
N PRO A 231 4.20 5.26 -8.71
CA PRO A 231 3.16 4.68 -9.58
C PRO A 231 3.80 3.85 -10.69
N ILE A 232 3.19 2.70 -11.02
CA ILE A 232 3.61 1.85 -12.15
C ILE A 232 3.06 2.39 -13.47
N TYR A 233 1.95 3.13 -13.42
CA TYR A 233 1.23 3.63 -14.59
C TYR A 233 1.53 5.11 -14.83
N GLU A 234 1.40 5.54 -16.09
CA GLU A 234 1.62 6.93 -16.45
C GLU A 234 0.46 7.82 -15.97
N PRO A 235 0.72 9.12 -15.76
CA PRO A 235 -0.30 10.02 -15.21
C PRO A 235 -1.41 10.39 -16.18
N SER A 236 -1.17 10.23 -17.49
CA SER A 236 -2.11 10.66 -18.52
C SER A 236 -1.93 9.88 -19.82
N CYS A 237 -2.93 9.93 -20.70
CA CYS A 237 -2.81 9.40 -22.05
C CYS A 237 -1.72 10.15 -22.86
N GLU A 238 -1.49 11.43 -22.57
CA GLU A 238 -0.42 12.22 -23.22
C GLU A 238 0.96 11.66 -22.86
N ALA A 239 1.18 11.35 -21.58
CA ALA A 239 2.42 10.72 -21.12
C ALA A 239 2.67 9.37 -21.82
N TYR A 240 1.63 8.54 -21.98
CA TYR A 240 1.76 7.30 -22.75
C TYR A 240 2.12 7.54 -24.23
N LYS A 241 1.48 8.51 -24.89
CA LYS A 241 1.80 8.85 -26.28
C LYS A 241 3.25 9.31 -26.44
N HIS A 242 3.77 10.10 -25.51
CA HIS A 242 5.17 10.54 -25.51
C HIS A 242 6.18 9.40 -25.37
N ARG A 243 5.78 8.27 -24.76
CA ARG A 243 6.58 7.03 -24.74
C ARG A 243 6.51 6.21 -26.04
N GLY A 244 5.72 6.65 -27.01
CA GLY A 244 5.53 5.97 -28.30
C GLY A 244 4.39 4.96 -28.30
N ASN A 245 3.51 4.99 -27.30
CA ASN A 245 2.34 4.11 -27.28
C ASN A 245 1.25 4.60 -28.27
N THR A 246 0.39 3.69 -28.69
CA THR A 246 -0.74 3.96 -29.60
C THR A 246 -2.08 3.91 -28.88
N SER A 247 -3.17 4.31 -29.54
CA SER A 247 -4.53 4.25 -28.98
C SER A 247 -4.88 2.88 -28.40
N GLY A 248 -5.61 2.87 -27.28
CA GLY A 248 -5.98 1.66 -26.56
C GLY A 248 -6.49 1.92 -25.15
N PHE A 249 -6.74 0.86 -24.40
CA PHE A 249 -7.08 0.96 -22.98
C PHE A 249 -5.82 0.96 -22.12
N TYR A 250 -5.72 1.93 -21.22
CA TYR A 250 -4.59 2.08 -20.31
C TYR A 250 -5.10 2.37 -18.90
N ASN A 251 -4.40 1.83 -17.89
CA ASN A 251 -4.55 2.37 -16.54
C ASN A 251 -3.73 3.66 -16.48
N ILE A 252 -4.29 4.72 -15.91
CA ILE A 252 -3.57 5.95 -15.62
C ILE A 252 -3.61 6.23 -14.12
N ASP A 253 -2.56 6.87 -13.63
CA ASP A 253 -2.43 7.32 -12.23
C ASP A 253 -2.41 8.84 -12.18
N SER A 254 -3.59 9.45 -12.12
CA SER A 254 -3.75 10.88 -12.38
C SER A 254 -3.19 11.79 -11.30
N ASP A 255 -2.80 11.30 -10.12
CA ASP A 255 -2.15 12.09 -9.07
C ASP A 255 -0.75 11.58 -8.68
N GLY A 256 -0.27 10.51 -9.33
CA GLY A 256 1.06 9.95 -9.13
C GLY A 256 1.18 9.31 -7.76
N SER A 257 2.12 9.78 -6.93
CA SER A 257 2.27 9.30 -5.54
C SER A 257 1.23 9.88 -4.57
N GLY A 258 0.08 10.33 -5.10
CA GLY A 258 -1.04 10.80 -4.31
C GLY A 258 -1.97 9.66 -3.88
N PRO A 259 -3.03 9.94 -3.10
CA PRO A 259 -3.86 8.89 -2.51
C PRO A 259 -4.75 8.13 -3.51
N LEU A 260 -4.87 8.55 -4.78
CA LEU A 260 -5.81 7.96 -5.72
C LEU A 260 -5.19 6.76 -6.43
N ARG A 261 -5.92 5.64 -6.45
CA ARG A 261 -5.47 4.46 -7.19
C ARG A 261 -5.52 4.69 -8.71
N PRO A 262 -4.72 3.93 -9.48
CA PRO A 262 -4.85 3.91 -10.93
C PRO A 262 -6.23 3.43 -11.39
N PHE A 263 -6.67 3.92 -12.55
CA PHE A 263 -7.95 3.53 -13.15
C PHE A 263 -7.89 3.45 -14.67
N LEU A 264 -8.76 2.60 -15.22
CA LEU A 264 -8.79 2.29 -16.65
C LEU A 264 -9.51 3.39 -17.46
N VAL A 265 -8.84 3.87 -18.50
CA VAL A 265 -9.37 4.83 -19.48
C VAL A 265 -9.12 4.34 -20.89
N TYR A 266 -9.86 4.87 -21.86
CA TYR A 266 -9.51 4.71 -23.27
C TYR A 266 -8.72 5.93 -23.73
N CYS A 267 -7.49 5.70 -24.20
CA CYS A 267 -6.67 6.73 -24.80
C CYS A 267 -6.83 6.69 -26.32
N ASN A 268 -7.33 7.78 -26.91
CA ASN A 268 -7.29 7.98 -28.36
C ASN A 268 -6.11 8.88 -28.73
N MET A 269 -5.10 8.34 -29.39
CA MET A 269 -3.83 9.02 -29.71
C MET A 269 -3.61 9.23 -31.22
N THR A 270 -4.66 9.11 -32.05
CA THR A 270 -4.53 9.21 -33.52
C THR A 270 -4.14 10.60 -34.00
N ASP A 271 -4.82 11.64 -33.50
CA ASP A 271 -4.56 13.04 -33.81
C ASP A 271 -4.11 13.74 -32.52
N SER A 272 -5.03 14.47 -31.88
CA SER A 272 -4.90 14.92 -30.49
C SER A 272 -5.09 13.76 -29.52
N THR A 273 -4.39 13.82 -28.39
CA THR A 273 -4.42 12.75 -27.37
C THR A 273 -5.59 12.93 -26.41
N TRP A 274 -6.63 12.12 -26.58
CA TRP A 274 -7.82 12.18 -25.74
C TRP A 274 -7.84 11.07 -24.70
N THR A 275 -7.98 11.46 -23.44
CA THR A 275 -8.40 10.61 -22.33
C THR A 275 -9.93 10.56 -22.33
N ILE A 276 -10.49 9.37 -22.61
CA ILE A 276 -11.94 9.15 -22.70
C ILE A 276 -12.40 8.34 -21.48
N VAL A 277 -13.27 8.94 -20.67
CA VAL A 277 -13.85 8.29 -19.48
C VAL A 277 -15.35 8.07 -19.67
N GLN A 278 -15.76 6.81 -19.64
CA GLN A 278 -17.13 6.38 -19.89
C GLN A 278 -17.99 6.44 -18.62
N HIS A 279 -19.31 6.54 -18.82
CA HIS A 279 -20.32 6.37 -17.78
C HIS A 279 -21.36 5.32 -18.19
N ASN A 280 -22.26 4.99 -17.27
CA ASN A 280 -23.23 3.90 -17.38
C ASN A 280 -24.31 4.02 -18.48
N ASN A 281 -24.49 5.19 -19.12
CA ASN A 281 -25.55 5.39 -20.12
C ASN A 281 -25.22 6.49 -21.13
N THR A 282 -24.86 6.12 -22.35
CA THR A 282 -24.62 7.05 -23.48
C THR A 282 -25.73 6.99 -24.54
N ASN A 283 -26.85 6.32 -24.24
CA ASN A 283 -27.97 6.17 -25.16
C ASN A 283 -28.93 7.36 -25.07
N LEU A 284 -29.58 7.66 -26.18
CA LEU A 284 -30.64 8.67 -26.23
C LEU A 284 -31.83 8.22 -25.39
N THR A 285 -32.18 9.01 -24.37
CA THR A 285 -33.28 8.70 -23.44
C THR A 285 -34.43 9.67 -23.64
N ARG A 286 -35.62 9.15 -23.96
CA ARG A 286 -36.85 9.94 -24.12
C ARG A 286 -37.57 10.13 -22.79
N VAL A 287 -38.13 11.32 -22.59
CA VAL A 287 -38.81 11.75 -21.37
C VAL A 287 -40.18 12.33 -21.71
N LYS A 288 -41.19 11.91 -20.94
CA LYS A 288 -42.58 12.37 -20.99
C LYS A 288 -43.12 12.46 -19.57
N SER A 289 -44.13 13.30 -19.35
CA SER A 289 -44.86 13.37 -18.07
C SER A 289 -44.01 13.79 -16.86
N ALA A 290 -42.96 14.59 -17.09
CA ALA A 290 -42.18 15.23 -16.04
C ALA A 290 -42.64 16.68 -15.84
N ASN A 291 -42.86 17.05 -14.57
CA ASN A 291 -43.22 18.39 -14.12
C ASN A 291 -42.33 18.82 -12.93
N ARG A 292 -42.55 20.02 -12.37
CA ARG A 292 -41.73 20.50 -11.24
C ARG A 292 -41.89 19.67 -9.96
N GLN A 293 -43.04 19.02 -9.75
CA GLN A 293 -43.30 18.18 -8.58
C GLN A 293 -42.76 16.76 -8.75
N ASN A 294 -42.74 16.26 -9.99
CA ASN A 294 -42.24 14.95 -10.37
C ASN A 294 -41.27 15.11 -11.55
N ALA A 295 -40.08 15.61 -11.23
CA ALA A 295 -39.03 15.85 -12.20
C ALA A 295 -38.44 14.51 -12.70
N HIS A 296 -38.05 14.47 -13.97
CA HIS A 296 -37.23 13.38 -14.48
C HIS A 296 -35.77 13.68 -14.14
N THR A 297 -35.14 12.79 -13.37
CA THR A 297 -33.73 12.91 -12.96
C THR A 297 -32.93 11.72 -13.50
N ALA A 298 -31.78 12.02 -14.11
CA ALA A 298 -30.85 11.01 -14.62
C ALA A 298 -29.49 11.16 -13.96
N PHE A 299 -28.98 10.08 -13.35
CA PHE A 299 -27.67 10.04 -12.70
C PHE A 299 -26.65 9.28 -13.55
N PHE A 300 -25.46 9.86 -13.72
CA PHE A 300 -24.38 9.28 -14.51
C PHE A 300 -23.26 8.76 -13.62
N LYS A 301 -23.10 7.44 -13.61
CA LYS A 301 -22.02 6.77 -12.88
C LYS A 301 -20.85 6.49 -13.82
N TYR A 302 -19.74 7.18 -13.59
CA TYR A 302 -18.50 7.01 -14.35
C TYR A 302 -17.74 5.74 -13.93
N SER A 303 -16.86 5.27 -14.82
CA SER A 303 -15.95 4.16 -14.54
C SER A 303 -14.86 4.52 -13.52
N ALA A 304 -14.61 5.81 -13.29
CA ALA A 304 -13.67 6.36 -12.33
C ALA A 304 -14.39 7.06 -11.15
N SER A 305 -13.71 7.21 -10.02
CA SER A 305 -14.21 7.98 -8.88
C SER A 305 -14.23 9.49 -9.20
N LEU A 306 -15.04 10.27 -8.47
CA LEU A 306 -15.07 11.72 -8.65
C LEU A 306 -13.70 12.36 -8.41
N ASP A 307 -12.92 11.88 -7.44
CA ASP A 307 -11.57 12.39 -7.16
C ASP A 307 -10.60 12.09 -8.31
N GLN A 308 -10.68 10.89 -8.91
CA GLN A 308 -9.89 10.51 -10.09
C GLN A 308 -10.24 11.39 -11.30
N LEU A 309 -11.53 11.65 -11.52
CA LEU A 309 -12.01 12.55 -12.56
C LEU A 309 -11.53 13.98 -12.31
N GLN A 310 -11.60 14.46 -11.07
CA GLN A 310 -11.11 15.78 -10.66
C GLN A 310 -9.62 15.93 -10.99
N ALA A 311 -8.78 14.97 -10.57
CA ALA A 311 -7.35 14.98 -10.84
C ALA A 311 -7.06 15.00 -12.36
N THR A 312 -7.77 14.18 -13.13
CA THR A 312 -7.65 14.13 -14.60
C THR A 312 -8.03 15.46 -15.24
N ILE A 313 -9.16 16.05 -14.85
CA ILE A 313 -9.63 17.34 -15.38
C ILE A 313 -8.65 18.45 -15.01
N ASN A 314 -8.13 18.47 -13.79
CA ASN A 314 -7.20 19.50 -13.34
C ASN A 314 -5.87 19.46 -14.12
N HIS A 315 -5.36 18.27 -14.43
CA HIS A 315 -4.12 18.10 -15.20
C HIS A 315 -4.30 18.31 -16.71
N ALA A 316 -5.47 18.00 -17.26
CA ALA A 316 -5.76 18.22 -18.67
C ALA A 316 -5.65 19.71 -19.04
N GLU A 317 -5.32 20.01 -20.29
CA GLU A 317 -5.37 21.39 -20.79
C GLU A 317 -6.83 21.80 -21.04
N HIS A 318 -7.59 20.90 -21.66
CA HIS A 318 -8.99 21.09 -22.03
C HIS A 318 -9.79 19.82 -21.75
N CYS A 319 -11.05 20.01 -21.35
CA CYS A 319 -11.99 18.92 -21.24
C CYS A 319 -13.34 19.35 -21.81
N GLU A 320 -14.04 18.40 -22.41
CA GLU A 320 -15.36 18.61 -22.97
C GLU A 320 -16.25 17.37 -22.83
N GLN A 321 -17.56 17.63 -22.86
CA GLN A 321 -18.58 16.61 -22.85
C GLN A 321 -19.75 17.02 -23.73
N GLU A 322 -20.12 16.16 -24.69
CA GLU A 322 -21.28 16.40 -25.55
C GLU A 322 -22.56 16.21 -24.73
N LEU A 323 -23.42 17.22 -24.72
CA LEU A 323 -24.77 17.15 -24.18
C LEU A 323 -25.76 17.48 -25.30
N ALA A 324 -26.46 16.46 -25.77
CA ALA A 324 -27.54 16.60 -26.73
C ALA A 324 -28.87 16.70 -25.99
N TYR A 325 -29.63 17.76 -26.29
CA TYR A 325 -30.99 17.94 -25.82
C TYR A 325 -31.91 18.20 -27.00
N HIS A 326 -32.83 17.26 -27.24
CA HIS A 326 -33.89 17.36 -28.22
C HIS A 326 -35.20 17.61 -27.51
N CYS A 327 -36.03 18.45 -28.10
CA CYS A 327 -37.25 18.92 -27.47
C CYS A 327 -38.39 19.03 -28.48
N LYS A 328 -39.58 18.76 -28.00
CA LYS A 328 -40.86 19.04 -28.64
C LYS A 328 -41.76 19.62 -27.57
N LYS A 329 -42.10 20.91 -27.67
CA LYS A 329 -42.79 21.65 -26.60
C LYS A 329 -42.18 21.47 -25.21
N SER A 330 -40.86 21.37 -25.11
CA SER A 330 -40.14 21.16 -23.86
C SER A 330 -39.03 22.19 -23.74
N ARG A 331 -39.27 23.21 -22.93
CA ARG A 331 -38.43 24.42 -22.82
C ARG A 331 -37.31 24.20 -21.81
N LEU A 332 -36.23 24.97 -21.99
CA LEU A 332 -35.08 24.99 -21.09
C LEU A 332 -35.24 26.09 -20.04
N LEU A 333 -35.70 27.27 -20.46
CA LEU A 333 -35.94 28.45 -19.62
C LEU A 333 -37.39 28.92 -19.76
N ASP A 334 -37.99 29.38 -18.67
CA ASP A 334 -39.30 30.02 -18.71
C ASP A 334 -39.18 31.49 -19.13
N LYS A 335 -40.12 31.95 -19.97
CA LYS A 335 -40.09 33.30 -20.57
C LYS A 335 -40.39 34.44 -19.60
N LEU A 336 -41.18 34.16 -18.57
CA LEU A 336 -41.79 35.19 -17.71
C LEU A 336 -40.84 35.66 -16.61
N ASP A 337 -40.04 34.76 -16.06
CA ASP A 337 -39.17 34.98 -14.90
C ASP A 337 -37.72 34.49 -15.12
N GLY A 338 -37.44 33.85 -16.26
CA GLY A 338 -36.13 33.26 -16.56
C GLY A 338 -35.82 32.02 -15.72
N MET A 339 -36.82 31.43 -15.05
CA MET A 339 -36.61 30.27 -14.20
C MET A 339 -36.23 29.03 -15.05
N PRO A 340 -35.22 28.26 -14.64
CA PRO A 340 -34.83 27.05 -15.36
C PRO A 340 -35.91 25.96 -15.23
N LEU A 341 -36.27 25.38 -16.38
CA LEU A 341 -37.18 24.24 -16.49
C LEU A 341 -36.42 22.92 -16.69
N SER A 342 -35.23 23.00 -17.26
CA SER A 342 -34.30 21.87 -17.33
C SER A 342 -32.88 22.38 -17.05
N TRP A 343 -32.08 21.56 -16.36
CA TRP A 343 -30.72 21.91 -15.97
C TRP A 343 -29.87 20.65 -15.82
N TRP A 344 -28.58 20.85 -15.62
CA TRP A 344 -27.67 19.76 -15.28
C TRP A 344 -26.85 20.14 -14.04
N ILE A 345 -26.29 19.13 -13.40
CA ILE A 345 -25.41 19.27 -12.24
C ILE A 345 -24.14 18.50 -12.57
N GLY A 346 -23.00 19.07 -12.19
CA GLY A 346 -21.69 18.45 -12.38
C GLY A 346 -20.93 18.29 -11.07
N ARG A 347 -19.60 18.36 -11.16
CA ARG A 347 -18.72 18.07 -10.00
C ARG A 347 -18.91 18.99 -8.79
N THR A 348 -19.35 20.23 -9.01
CA THR A 348 -19.53 21.23 -7.93
C THR A 348 -20.84 21.05 -7.17
N ASN A 349 -21.72 20.14 -7.62
CA ASN A 349 -23.07 19.97 -7.09
C ASN A 349 -23.95 21.24 -7.18
N GLU A 350 -23.59 22.16 -8.07
CA GLU A 350 -24.36 23.37 -8.36
C GLU A 350 -25.19 23.20 -9.63
N THR A 351 -26.40 23.77 -9.62
CA THR A 351 -27.30 23.81 -10.77
C THR A 351 -26.71 24.66 -11.90
N GLN A 352 -26.54 24.04 -13.07
CA GLN A 352 -26.05 24.69 -14.29
C GLN A 352 -27.17 24.80 -15.33
N THR A 353 -27.39 26.02 -15.81
CA THR A 353 -28.50 26.35 -16.74
C THR A 353 -28.03 26.72 -18.13
N TYR A 354 -26.71 26.77 -18.36
CA TYR A 354 -26.14 26.89 -19.70
C TYR A 354 -26.06 25.50 -20.35
N TRP A 355 -26.19 25.46 -21.67
CA TRP A 355 -26.19 24.23 -22.45
C TRP A 355 -25.00 24.18 -23.41
N GLY A 356 -24.90 23.10 -24.19
CA GLY A 356 -23.80 22.87 -25.11
C GLY A 356 -23.51 24.08 -26.00
N GLY A 357 -22.23 24.43 -26.10
CA GLY A 357 -21.74 25.59 -26.87
C GLY A 357 -21.93 26.95 -26.21
N SER A 358 -22.38 27.00 -24.94
CA SER A 358 -22.49 28.23 -24.14
C SER A 358 -21.56 28.22 -22.92
N LEU A 359 -21.39 29.37 -22.28
CA LEU A 359 -20.54 29.57 -21.11
C LEU A 359 -21.39 29.73 -19.83
N PRO A 360 -20.82 29.49 -18.64
CA PRO A 360 -21.50 29.77 -17.37
C PRO A 360 -22.05 31.20 -17.30
N ALA A 361 -23.19 31.35 -16.62
CA ALA A 361 -23.97 32.60 -16.50
C ALA A 361 -24.54 33.19 -17.81
N VAL A 362 -24.18 32.63 -18.96
CA VAL A 362 -24.78 32.99 -20.25
C VAL A 362 -26.08 32.19 -20.39
N GLN A 363 -27.22 32.84 -20.17
CA GLN A 363 -28.57 32.27 -20.34
C GLN A 363 -28.96 32.11 -21.83
N LYS A 364 -28.03 31.62 -22.65
CA LYS A 364 -28.22 31.36 -24.08
C LYS A 364 -27.64 30.00 -24.43
N CYS A 365 -28.16 29.39 -25.49
CA CYS A 365 -27.56 28.20 -26.12
C CYS A 365 -26.62 28.62 -27.25
N ALA A 366 -25.90 27.66 -27.86
CA ALA A 366 -25.01 27.91 -28.99
C ALA A 366 -25.65 28.78 -30.09
N CYS A 367 -26.88 28.44 -30.51
CA CYS A 367 -27.58 29.20 -31.55
C CYS A 367 -27.87 30.65 -31.14
N GLY A 368 -28.06 30.91 -29.84
CA GLY A 368 -28.37 32.23 -29.31
C GLY A 368 -27.13 33.13 -29.21
N LEU A 369 -25.95 32.52 -29.12
CA LEU A 369 -24.66 33.21 -29.22
C LEU A 369 -24.29 33.51 -30.67
N GLU A 370 -24.57 32.57 -31.58
CA GLU A 370 -24.26 32.71 -33.01
C GLU A 370 -25.32 33.53 -33.78
N GLY A 371 -26.50 33.73 -33.21
CA GLY A 371 -27.63 34.37 -33.90
C GLY A 371 -28.30 33.47 -34.95
N THR A 372 -28.15 32.15 -34.80
CA THR A 372 -28.61 31.12 -35.75
C THR A 372 -29.83 30.35 -35.25
N CYS A 373 -30.45 30.75 -34.12
CA CYS A 373 -31.66 30.08 -33.62
C CYS A 373 -32.80 30.15 -34.63
N ILE A 374 -33.61 29.09 -34.65
CA ILE A 374 -34.77 28.94 -35.55
C ILE A 374 -35.77 30.09 -35.37
N ASP A 375 -35.94 30.55 -34.13
CA ASP A 375 -36.72 31.73 -33.80
C ASP A 375 -35.80 32.76 -33.12
N SER A 376 -35.57 33.89 -33.79
CA SER A 376 -34.69 34.96 -33.31
C SER A 376 -35.19 35.67 -32.06
N GLN A 377 -36.43 35.42 -31.61
CA GLN A 377 -36.96 35.93 -30.34
C GLN A 377 -36.51 35.12 -29.12
N HIS A 378 -35.84 33.98 -29.33
CA HIS A 378 -35.40 33.08 -28.26
C HIS A 378 -33.88 32.89 -28.31
N TYR A 379 -33.31 32.56 -27.15
CA TYR A 379 -31.88 32.31 -27.02
C TYR A 379 -31.48 30.83 -27.11
N CYS A 380 -32.47 29.94 -27.20
CA CYS A 380 -32.34 28.51 -27.41
C CYS A 380 -33.47 28.03 -28.33
N ASN A 381 -33.20 27.02 -29.16
CA ASN A 381 -34.22 26.47 -30.06
C ASN A 381 -35.38 25.84 -29.29
N CYS A 382 -35.09 25.17 -28.17
CA CYS A 382 -36.09 24.52 -27.33
C CYS A 382 -37.04 25.47 -26.60
N ASP A 383 -36.62 26.73 -26.40
CA ASP A 383 -37.46 27.73 -25.76
C ASP A 383 -38.55 28.27 -26.71
N ALA A 384 -38.44 28.02 -28.02
CA ALA A 384 -39.42 28.39 -29.02
C ALA A 384 -40.73 27.55 -28.96
N ASP A 385 -40.79 26.53 -28.09
CA ASP A 385 -41.99 25.76 -27.75
C ASP A 385 -42.74 25.15 -28.97
N ARG A 386 -41.98 24.67 -29.96
CA ARG A 386 -42.52 24.14 -31.22
C ARG A 386 -43.06 22.72 -31.09
N ASP A 387 -44.06 22.38 -31.92
CA ASP A 387 -44.62 21.03 -32.08
C ASP A 387 -43.71 20.05 -32.85
N GLU A 388 -42.69 20.58 -33.51
CA GLU A 388 -41.65 19.83 -34.23
C GLU A 388 -40.45 19.58 -33.32
N TRP A 389 -39.68 18.54 -33.61
CA TRP A 389 -38.45 18.28 -32.87
C TRP A 389 -37.38 19.32 -33.21
N THR A 390 -36.92 20.06 -32.21
CA THR A 390 -35.75 20.92 -32.28
C THR A 390 -34.67 20.42 -31.33
N ASN A 391 -33.47 20.99 -31.40
CA ASN A 391 -32.39 20.61 -30.50
C ASN A 391 -31.44 21.78 -30.20
N ASP A 392 -30.78 21.70 -29.04
CA ASP A 392 -29.72 22.60 -28.59
C ASP A 392 -28.49 21.76 -28.21
N THR A 393 -28.10 20.86 -29.11
CA THR A 393 -26.94 19.97 -28.91
C THR A 393 -25.63 20.75 -28.98
N GLY A 394 -24.70 20.44 -28.08
CA GLY A 394 -23.34 20.98 -28.17
C GLY A 394 -22.42 20.44 -27.08
N PHE A 395 -21.21 21.00 -27.01
CA PHE A 395 -20.20 20.62 -26.03
C PHE A 395 -20.23 21.54 -24.80
N LEU A 396 -20.23 20.95 -23.62
CA LEU A 396 -19.90 21.61 -22.37
C LEU A 396 -18.38 21.55 -22.22
N SER A 397 -17.70 22.69 -22.13
CA SER A 397 -16.23 22.78 -22.10
C SER A 397 -15.67 23.55 -20.90
N TYR A 398 -16.53 24.06 -20.02
CA TYR A 398 -16.08 24.72 -18.80
C TYR A 398 -15.66 23.67 -17.76
N LYS A 399 -14.35 23.40 -17.72
CA LYS A 399 -13.71 22.36 -16.93
C LYS A 399 -14.15 22.33 -15.47
N ASP A 400 -14.35 23.50 -14.85
CA ASP A 400 -14.64 23.56 -13.42
C ASP A 400 -16.00 23.01 -13.03
N HIS A 401 -16.93 22.86 -13.97
CA HIS A 401 -18.25 22.27 -13.74
C HIS A 401 -18.33 20.81 -14.23
N LEU A 402 -17.42 20.36 -15.09
CA LEU A 402 -17.41 18.99 -15.60
C LEU A 402 -16.87 17.99 -14.56
N PRO A 403 -17.21 16.69 -14.65
CA PRO A 403 -18.14 16.11 -15.61
C PRO A 403 -19.60 16.30 -15.18
N VAL A 404 -20.55 16.11 -16.11
CA VAL A 404 -21.98 16.07 -15.78
C VAL A 404 -22.28 14.81 -14.98
N THR A 405 -22.84 14.96 -13.80
CA THR A 405 -23.21 13.87 -12.89
C THR A 405 -24.73 13.64 -12.87
N GLU A 406 -25.51 14.68 -13.17
CA GLU A 406 -26.97 14.62 -13.16
C GLU A 406 -27.60 15.55 -14.22
N ILE A 407 -28.72 15.12 -14.79
CA ILE A 407 -29.60 15.93 -15.65
C ILE A 407 -31.02 15.91 -15.06
N VAL A 408 -31.65 17.07 -15.01
CA VAL A 408 -33.03 17.24 -14.52
C VAL A 408 -33.90 17.90 -15.59
N ILE A 409 -35.07 17.31 -15.85
CA ILE A 409 -36.04 17.77 -16.85
C ILE A 409 -37.42 17.89 -16.19
N THR A 410 -38.06 19.05 -16.32
CA THR A 410 -39.37 19.33 -15.68
C THR A 410 -40.46 19.87 -16.61
N ASP A 411 -40.21 20.01 -17.92
CA ASP A 411 -41.22 20.55 -18.85
C ASP A 411 -41.60 19.53 -19.92
N THR A 412 -42.19 18.39 -19.50
CA THR A 412 -42.71 17.36 -20.42
C THR A 412 -44.12 16.85 -20.08
N ASP A 413 -44.82 17.55 -19.18
CA ASP A 413 -46.19 17.19 -18.73
C ASP A 413 -47.30 17.95 -19.48
N ARG A 414 -46.93 18.72 -20.51
CA ARG A 414 -47.88 19.45 -21.37
C ARG A 414 -48.35 18.57 -22.54
N PRO A 415 -49.53 18.83 -23.13
CA PRO A 415 -50.00 18.08 -24.29
C PRO A 415 -48.98 18.11 -25.44
N ASN A 416 -48.63 16.92 -25.95
CA ASN A 416 -47.62 16.71 -27.00
C ASN A 416 -46.19 17.14 -26.62
N SER A 417 -45.91 17.38 -25.33
CA SER A 417 -44.58 17.73 -24.84
C SER A 417 -43.72 16.51 -24.60
N GLU A 418 -42.52 16.51 -25.18
CA GLU A 418 -41.54 15.43 -25.08
C GLU A 418 -40.13 16.02 -25.10
N ALA A 419 -39.21 15.38 -24.37
CA ALA A 419 -37.79 15.66 -24.45
C ALA A 419 -37.01 14.37 -24.75
N ALA A 420 -35.82 14.50 -25.32
CA ALA A 420 -34.87 13.41 -25.42
C ALA A 420 -33.45 13.92 -25.19
N TYR A 421 -32.70 13.31 -24.28
CA TYR A 421 -31.34 13.72 -23.97
C TYR A 421 -30.34 12.60 -24.21
N LYS A 422 -29.09 12.98 -24.48
CA LYS A 422 -27.94 12.08 -24.55
C LYS A 422 -26.72 12.79 -23.99
N LEU A 423 -25.99 12.12 -23.11
CA LEU A 423 -24.70 12.57 -22.58
C LEU A 423 -23.58 11.70 -23.17
N GLY A 424 -22.55 12.34 -23.72
CA GLY A 424 -21.33 11.68 -24.17
C GLY A 424 -20.33 11.42 -23.04
N PRO A 425 -19.26 10.63 -23.28
CA PRO A 425 -18.21 10.44 -22.29
C PRO A 425 -17.50 11.75 -21.95
N LEU A 426 -16.80 11.79 -20.82
CA LEU A 426 -15.88 12.88 -20.53
C LEU A 426 -14.64 12.73 -21.42
N LEU A 427 -14.33 13.77 -22.19
CA LEU A 427 -13.17 13.84 -23.07
C LEU A 427 -12.21 14.88 -22.52
N CYS A 428 -10.96 14.50 -22.22
CA CYS A 428 -9.93 15.43 -21.77
C CYS A 428 -8.66 15.26 -22.61
N HIS A 429 -7.99 16.35 -23.00
CA HIS A 429 -6.74 16.29 -23.75
C HIS A 429 -5.69 17.27 -23.23
N GLY A 430 -4.43 17.00 -23.60
CA GLY A 430 -3.25 17.74 -23.13
C GLY A 430 -2.87 17.41 -21.69
N ASP A 431 -1.68 17.84 -21.29
CA ASP A 431 -1.14 17.65 -19.94
C ASP A 431 -0.33 18.89 -19.53
N ARG A 432 -0.87 19.66 -18.58
CA ARG A 432 -0.25 20.89 -18.09
C ARG A 432 1.03 20.65 -17.29
N THR A 433 1.27 19.43 -16.83
CA THR A 433 2.36 19.08 -15.92
C THR A 433 3.56 18.45 -16.62
N PHE A 434 3.40 18.05 -17.87
CA PHE A 434 4.44 17.35 -18.63
C PHE A 434 5.60 18.26 -19.10
N TRP A 435 5.42 19.58 -19.13
CA TRP A 435 6.46 20.50 -19.56
C TRP A 435 7.60 20.60 -18.53
N ASN A 436 8.64 19.78 -18.72
CA ASN A 436 9.99 19.88 -18.14
C ASN A 436 10.22 19.30 -16.72
N SER A 437 9.72 18.08 -16.44
CA SER A 437 10.10 17.33 -15.23
C SER A 437 10.71 15.95 -15.57
N ALA A 438 11.64 15.48 -14.74
CA ALA A 438 12.27 14.18 -14.87
C ALA A 438 12.50 13.54 -13.49
N SER A 439 12.26 12.24 -13.37
CA SER A 439 12.50 11.46 -12.16
C SER A 439 13.74 10.60 -12.31
N PHE A 440 14.65 10.67 -11.33
CA PHE A 440 15.88 9.89 -11.27
C PHE A 440 15.74 8.83 -10.19
N ASN A 441 15.34 7.61 -10.59
CA ASN A 441 14.98 6.54 -9.64
C ASN A 441 16.17 5.64 -9.28
N THR A 442 17.34 5.86 -9.88
CA THR A 442 18.57 5.12 -9.58
C THR A 442 19.75 6.09 -9.45
N GLU A 443 20.74 5.72 -8.64
CA GLU A 443 21.97 6.54 -8.47
C GLU A 443 22.74 6.74 -9.78
N THR A 444 22.52 5.87 -10.77
CA THR A 444 23.18 5.92 -12.09
C THR A 444 22.36 6.64 -13.17
N SER A 445 21.15 7.11 -12.87
CA SER A 445 20.31 7.80 -13.85
C SER A 445 20.86 9.21 -14.11
N TYR A 446 21.04 9.58 -15.38
CA TYR A 446 21.43 10.93 -15.77
C TYR A 446 20.80 11.31 -17.11
N LEU A 447 20.60 12.62 -17.32
CA LEU A 447 20.24 13.18 -18.61
C LEU A 447 21.50 13.75 -19.26
N HIS A 448 21.86 13.22 -20.43
CA HIS A 448 22.99 13.73 -21.19
C HIS A 448 22.51 14.78 -22.20
N PHE A 449 22.90 16.03 -21.99
CA PHE A 449 22.64 17.10 -22.94
C PHE A 449 23.82 17.29 -23.90
N PRO A 450 23.58 17.70 -25.16
CA PRO A 450 24.66 18.14 -26.03
C PRO A 450 25.42 19.33 -25.42
N THR A 451 26.68 19.49 -25.78
CA THR A 451 27.52 20.60 -25.29
C THR A 451 26.85 21.95 -25.55
N PHE A 452 26.59 22.69 -24.49
CA PHE A 452 26.03 24.04 -24.57
C PHE A 452 27.13 25.04 -24.95
N HIS A 453 27.00 25.68 -26.11
CA HIS A 453 27.90 26.74 -26.57
C HIS A 453 27.39 28.11 -26.12
N GLY A 454 27.59 28.46 -24.85
CA GLY A 454 27.31 29.81 -24.36
C GLY A 454 28.41 30.76 -24.80
N GLU A 455 28.09 31.82 -25.56
CA GLU A 455 29.09 32.77 -26.05
C GLU A 455 29.72 33.59 -24.91
N LEU A 456 28.96 33.94 -23.86
CA LEU A 456 29.42 34.80 -22.75
C LEU A 456 28.84 34.42 -21.37
N SER A 457 27.64 33.84 -21.29
CA SER A 457 26.98 33.43 -20.03
C SER A 457 25.97 32.31 -20.25
N ALA A 458 25.64 31.57 -19.19
CA ALA A 458 24.65 30.49 -19.18
C ALA A 458 23.89 30.51 -17.84
N ASP A 459 22.56 30.49 -17.89
CA ASP A 459 21.71 30.37 -16.70
C ASP A 459 21.05 29.00 -16.68
N VAL A 460 21.16 28.30 -15.54
CA VAL A 460 20.48 27.02 -15.29
C VAL A 460 19.63 27.16 -14.06
N SER A 461 18.34 26.85 -14.17
CA SER A 461 17.40 26.84 -13.04
C SER A 461 16.54 25.57 -13.08
N PHE A 462 16.33 24.98 -11.91
CA PHE A 462 15.49 23.80 -11.73
C PHE A 462 14.90 23.79 -10.33
N PHE A 463 13.73 23.17 -10.18
CA PHE A 463 13.17 22.80 -8.89
C PHE A 463 13.40 21.30 -8.68
N PHE A 464 13.74 20.90 -7.46
CA PHE A 464 13.90 19.49 -7.11
C PHE A 464 13.20 19.16 -5.79
N LYS A 465 12.84 17.89 -5.64
CA LYS A 465 12.37 17.29 -4.39
C LYS A 465 13.05 15.94 -4.25
N THR A 466 13.65 15.65 -3.11
CA THR A 466 14.34 14.39 -2.86
C THR A 466 14.31 14.02 -1.39
N THR A 467 14.36 12.72 -1.10
CA THR A 467 14.50 12.17 0.26
C THR A 467 15.94 11.72 0.55
N VAL A 468 16.83 11.70 -0.45
CA VAL A 468 18.24 11.34 -0.25
C VAL A 468 19.05 12.53 0.25
N SER A 469 20.11 12.27 1.01
CA SER A 469 20.96 13.31 1.61
C SER A 469 22.14 13.74 0.74
N SER A 470 22.31 13.16 -0.44
CA SER A 470 23.40 13.47 -1.37
C SER A 470 23.02 13.10 -2.81
N GLY A 471 23.54 13.83 -3.79
CA GLY A 471 23.32 13.54 -5.21
C GLY A 471 23.86 14.67 -6.10
N VAL A 472 24.14 14.37 -7.37
CA VAL A 472 24.63 15.36 -8.34
C VAL A 472 23.47 15.81 -9.22
N PHE A 473 23.18 17.11 -9.24
CA PHE A 473 22.11 17.70 -10.05
C PHE A 473 22.58 18.10 -11.45
N LEU A 474 23.81 18.60 -11.56
CA LEU A 474 24.41 19.01 -12.82
C LEU A 474 25.90 18.76 -12.77
N GLU A 475 26.44 18.17 -13.82
CA GLU A 475 27.88 18.01 -14.00
C GLU A 475 28.24 18.38 -15.44
N ASN A 476 29.12 19.37 -15.59
CA ASN A 476 29.72 19.76 -16.85
C ASN A 476 31.22 19.44 -16.80
N LEU A 477 31.63 18.47 -17.61
CA LEU A 477 32.98 17.94 -17.69
C LEU A 477 33.76 18.66 -18.81
N GLY A 478 34.26 19.87 -18.54
CA GLY A 478 35.19 20.57 -19.44
C GLY A 478 36.65 20.21 -19.19
N ILE A 479 37.50 20.42 -20.20
CA ILE A 479 38.94 20.10 -20.15
C ILE A 479 39.72 21.08 -19.25
N GLN A 480 39.24 22.32 -19.13
CA GLN A 480 39.87 23.38 -18.32
C GLN A 480 38.92 23.88 -17.21
N ASP A 481 37.62 23.99 -17.51
CA ASP A 481 36.60 24.48 -16.58
C ASP A 481 35.54 23.39 -16.34
N PHE A 482 35.17 23.16 -15.09
CA PHE A 482 34.11 22.22 -14.72
C PHE A 482 33.09 22.90 -13.79
N ILE A 483 31.82 22.56 -13.97
CA ILE A 483 30.73 23.01 -13.09
C ILE A 483 30.05 21.77 -12.54
N ARG A 484 29.95 21.69 -11.21
CA ARG A 484 29.20 20.64 -10.51
C ARG A 484 28.26 21.26 -9.49
N ILE A 485 27.00 20.85 -9.54
CA ILE A 485 25.98 21.23 -8.56
C ILE A 485 25.53 19.93 -7.89
N GLU A 486 25.64 19.86 -6.57
CA GLU A 486 25.28 18.69 -5.77
C GLU A 486 24.54 19.09 -4.49
N LEU A 487 23.86 18.11 -3.89
CA LEU A 487 23.11 18.24 -2.65
C LEU A 487 24.00 18.07 -1.41
#